data_AF-A0A0B6Z932-F1
#
_entry.id   AF-A0A0B6Z932-F1
#
_cell.length_a   1.000
_cell.length_b   1.000
_cell.length_c   1.000
_cell.angle_alpha   90.00
_cell.angle_beta   90.00
_cell.angle_gamma   90.00
#
_symmetry.space_group_name_H-M   'P 1'
#
loop_
_entity.id
_entity.type
_entity.pdbx_description
1 polymer ?
#
loop_
_entity_poly.entity_id
_entity_poly.type
_entity_poly.pdbx_seq_one_letter_code
_entity_poly.pdbx_strand_id
1 'polypeptide(L)'
;YFGDSNLSKDRYLKKLIDSSPDGYVDLSVFGNFNKLQSLHKDGVSIKVLASAIKKSRLLELNDDGTKVRRTTPVQEISQEEIDSRTIYVEHLPVHANHTWIRSIFCQCGKVMYVSL
;
A
#
# COMPACT_ATOMS: atom_id res chain seq x y z
N TYR A 1 -0.39 -0.22 0.43
CA TYR A 1 -0.74 -0.71 -0.91
C TYR A 1 -1.55 0.32 -1.69
N PHE A 2 -2.78 0.66 -1.29
CA PHE A 2 -3.60 1.63 -2.03
C PHE A 2 -3.28 3.13 -1.80
N GLY A 3 -2.19 3.47 -1.12
CA GLY A 3 -1.80 4.87 -0.94
C GLY A 3 -1.19 5.44 -2.22
N ASP A 4 -1.33 6.75 -2.45
CA ASP A 4 -0.86 7.44 -3.66
C ASP A 4 0.58 7.10 -4.02
N SER A 5 1.51 7.24 -3.05
CA SER A 5 2.93 6.99 -3.27
C SER A 5 3.27 5.54 -3.63
N ASN A 6 2.42 4.57 -3.25
CA ASN A 6 2.61 3.18 -3.64
C ASN A 6 1.99 2.91 -5.00
N LEU A 7 0.75 3.35 -5.25
CA LEU A 7 0.06 3.12 -6.53
C LEU A 7 0.74 3.81 -7.72
N SER A 8 1.47 4.90 -7.50
CA SER A 8 2.29 5.51 -8.55
C SER A 8 3.46 4.62 -9.00
N LYS A 9 3.96 3.74 -8.13
CA LYS A 9 5.13 2.86 -8.40
C LYS A 9 4.75 1.39 -8.61
N ASP A 10 3.67 0.93 -8.00
CA ASP A 10 3.22 -0.47 -7.98
C ASP A 10 2.44 -0.81 -9.26
N ARG A 11 3.18 -1.16 -10.31
CA ARG A 11 2.61 -1.53 -11.62
C ARG A 11 1.66 -2.72 -11.55
N TYR A 12 1.89 -3.67 -10.64
CA TYR A 12 1.04 -4.85 -10.52
C TYR A 12 -0.34 -4.47 -10.02
N LEU A 13 -0.41 -3.75 -8.89
CA LEU A 13 -1.68 -3.33 -8.32
C LEU A 13 -2.40 -2.32 -9.22
N LYS A 14 -1.66 -1.40 -9.87
CA LYS A 14 -2.22 -0.45 -10.84
C LYS A 14 -2.87 -1.17 -12.01
N LYS A 15 -2.21 -2.18 -12.60
CA LYS A 15 -2.77 -2.98 -13.69
C LYS A 15 -4.07 -3.70 -13.28
N LEU A 16 -4.14 -4.23 -12.06
CA LEU A 16 -5.36 -4.89 -11.56
C LEU A 16 -6.52 -3.91 -11.42
N ILE A 17 -6.25 -2.69 -10.94
CA ILE A 17 -7.26 -1.63 -10.83
C ILE A 17 -7.73 -1.21 -12.23
N ASP A 18 -6.79 -0.92 -13.14
CA ASP A 18 -7.09 -0.44 -14.50
C ASP A 18 -7.78 -1.50 -15.37
N SER A 19 -7.58 -2.79 -15.09
CA SER A 19 -8.27 -3.89 -15.78
C SER A 19 -9.72 -4.07 -15.33
N SER A 20 -10.12 -3.43 -14.23
CA SER A 20 -11.46 -3.52 -13.66
C SER A 20 -12.25 -2.27 -14.03
N PRO A 21 -13.40 -2.37 -14.72
CA PRO A 21 -14.19 -1.20 -15.12
C PRO A 21 -14.54 -0.26 -13.96
N ASP A 22 -14.74 -0.84 -12.78
CA ASP A 22 -15.15 -0.14 -11.56
C ASP A 22 -14.01 0.05 -10.56
N GLY A 23 -12.77 -0.29 -10.93
CA GLY A 23 -11.55 -0.16 -10.11
C GLY A 23 -11.44 -1.14 -8.94
N TYR A 24 -12.29 -2.17 -8.89
CA TYR A 24 -12.29 -3.18 -7.83
C TYR A 24 -11.22 -4.25 -8.04
N VAL A 25 -10.52 -4.60 -6.96
CA VAL A 25 -9.53 -5.68 -6.88
C VAL A 25 -10.05 -6.76 -5.92
N ASP A 26 -9.92 -8.02 -6.31
CA ASP A 26 -10.37 -9.15 -5.50
C ASP A 26 -9.53 -9.30 -4.22
N LEU A 27 -10.19 -9.54 -3.08
CA LEU A 27 -9.51 -9.69 -1.79
C LEU A 27 -8.57 -10.91 -1.75
N SER A 28 -8.83 -11.94 -2.57
CA SER A 28 -7.96 -13.12 -2.69
C SER A 28 -6.55 -12.79 -3.16
N VAL A 29 -6.36 -11.72 -3.95
CA VAL A 29 -5.05 -11.26 -4.43
C VAL A 29 -4.13 -10.92 -3.26
N PHE A 30 -4.69 -10.35 -2.20
CA PHE A 30 -3.93 -9.91 -1.02
C PHE A 30 -3.49 -11.08 -0.13
N GLY A 31 -4.02 -12.29 -0.36
CA GLY A 31 -3.57 -13.50 0.30
C GLY A 31 -2.09 -13.81 0.02
N ASN A 32 -1.56 -13.38 -1.13
CA ASN A 32 -0.16 -13.60 -1.54
C ASN A 32 0.79 -12.49 -1.12
N PHE A 33 0.33 -11.49 -0.38
CA PHE A 33 1.14 -10.33 -0.05
C PHE A 33 1.97 -10.63 1.21
N ASN A 34 3.29 -10.77 1.05
CA ASN A 34 4.21 -11.15 2.14
C ASN A 34 4.02 -10.36 3.44
N LYS A 35 3.82 -9.03 3.35
CA LYS A 35 3.61 -8.20 4.55
C LYS A 35 2.27 -8.48 5.23
N LEU A 36 1.22 -8.81 4.46
CA LEU A 36 -0.07 -9.21 5.03
C LEU A 36 0.03 -10.60 5.64
N GLN A 37 0.67 -11.55 4.96
CA GLN A 37 0.93 -12.89 5.50
C GLN A 37 1.73 -12.82 6.82
N SER A 38 2.72 -11.93 6.93
CA SER A 38 3.48 -11.79 8.19
C SER A 38 2.67 -11.29 9.39
N LEU A 39 1.48 -10.70 9.17
CA LEU A 39 0.63 -10.21 10.26
C LEU A 39 -0.13 -11.33 10.98
N HIS A 40 -0.40 -12.45 10.30
CA HIS A 40 -1.15 -13.58 10.85
C HIS A 40 -0.45 -14.89 10.49
N LYS A 41 -0.10 -15.69 11.51
CA LYS A 41 0.63 -16.96 11.34
C LYS A 41 -0.07 -17.95 10.39
N ASP A 42 -1.40 -17.90 10.32
CA ASP A 42 -2.23 -18.80 9.50
C ASP A 42 -2.72 -18.16 8.19
N GLY A 43 -2.11 -17.04 7.78
CA GLY A 43 -2.57 -16.23 6.64
C GLY A 43 -3.72 -15.30 7.01
N VAL A 44 -3.99 -14.30 6.16
CA VAL A 44 -5.07 -13.34 6.38
C VAL A 44 -6.32 -13.79 5.63
N SER A 45 -7.36 -14.19 6.36
CA SER A 45 -8.65 -14.53 5.76
C SER A 45 -9.33 -13.31 5.12
N ILE A 46 -10.06 -13.54 4.03
CA ILE A 46 -10.91 -12.54 3.37
C ILE A 46 -11.85 -11.87 4.37
N LYS A 47 -12.41 -12.62 5.34
CA LYS A 47 -13.31 -12.07 6.38
C LYS A 47 -12.61 -11.04 7.26
N VAL A 48 -11.35 -11.28 7.61
CA VAL A 48 -10.53 -10.36 8.42
C VAL A 48 -10.21 -9.11 7.62
N LEU A 49 -9.81 -9.25 6.35
CA LEU A 49 -9.57 -8.11 5.46
C LEU A 49 -10.83 -7.26 5.29
N ALA A 50 -11.97 -7.87 4.96
CA ALA A 50 -13.23 -7.17 4.79
C ALA A 50 -13.63 -6.41 6.07
N SER A 51 -13.49 -7.04 7.24
CA SER A 51 -13.81 -6.41 8.52
C SER A 51 -12.89 -5.23 8.84
N ALA A 52 -11.60 -5.32 8.49
CA ALA A 52 -10.64 -4.23 8.67
C ALA A 52 -10.92 -3.07 7.70
N ILE A 53 -11.25 -3.37 6.44
CA ILE A 53 -11.52 -2.37 5.40
C ILE A 53 -12.75 -1.53 5.72
N LYS A 54 -13.79 -2.10 6.34
CA LYS A 54 -14.99 -1.34 6.76
C LYS A 54 -14.69 -0.16 7.69
N LYS A 55 -13.53 -0.14 8.36
CA LYS A 55 -13.09 0.97 9.23
C LYS A 55 -12.23 2.00 8.50
N SER A 56 -11.89 1.75 7.23
CA SER A 56 -11.06 2.64 6.41
C SER A 56 -11.87 3.81 5.87
N ARG A 57 -11.24 4.97 5.74
CA ARG A 57 -11.81 6.13 5.02
C ARG A 57 -11.39 6.19 3.55
N LEU A 58 -10.35 5.44 3.19
CA LEU A 58 -9.73 5.45 1.86
C LEU A 58 -10.17 4.27 0.99
N LEU A 59 -10.72 3.23 1.60
CA LEU A 59 -11.08 1.98 0.94
C LEU A 59 -12.53 1.65 1.18
N GLU A 60 -13.18 1.10 0.17
CA GLU A 60 -14.54 0.55 0.26
C GLU A 60 -14.59 -0.86 -0.33
N LEU A 61 -15.58 -1.61 0.14
CA LEU A 61 -15.88 -2.95 -0.35
C LEU A 61 -17.05 -2.89 -1.32
N ASN A 62 -17.13 -3.85 -2.24
CA ASN A 62 -18.36 -4.11 -2.97
C ASN A 62 -19.45 -4.69 -2.06
N ASP A 63 -20.67 -4.79 -2.56
CA ASP A 63 -21.83 -5.29 -1.81
C ASP A 63 -21.61 -6.70 -1.24
N ASP A 64 -20.94 -7.57 -2.00
CA ASP A 64 -20.62 -8.94 -1.56
C ASP A 64 -19.46 -9.02 -0.54
N GLY A 65 -18.73 -7.92 -0.33
CA GLY A 65 -17.56 -7.88 0.57
C GLY A 65 -16.35 -8.70 0.10
N THR A 66 -16.29 -9.05 -1.18
CA THR A 66 -15.24 -9.89 -1.79
C THR A 66 -14.17 -9.09 -2.52
N LYS A 67 -14.48 -7.85 -2.90
CA LYS A 67 -13.59 -6.96 -3.64
C LYS A 67 -13.41 -5.64 -2.91
N VAL A 68 -12.28 -5.00 -3.13
CA VAL A 68 -11.93 -3.71 -2.54
C VAL A 68 -11.53 -2.72 -3.62
N ARG A 69 -11.92 -1.45 -3.45
CA ARG A 69 -11.40 -0.35 -4.24
C ARG A 69 -11.10 0.86 -3.38
N ARG A 70 -10.46 1.86 -4.00
CA ARG A 70 -10.23 3.15 -3.38
C ARG A 70 -11.46 4.04 -3.54
N THR A 71 -11.86 4.72 -2.47
CA THR A 71 -12.99 5.67 -2.48
C THR A 71 -12.64 6.98 -3.17
N THR A 72 -11.35 7.33 -3.16
CA THR A 72 -10.80 8.53 -3.80
C THR A 72 -9.96 8.16 -5.01
N PRO A 73 -9.93 8.99 -6.07
CA PRO A 73 -9.02 8.78 -7.17
C PRO A 73 -7.57 8.81 -6.69
N VAL A 74 -6.70 8.08 -7.39
CA VAL A 74 -5.26 8.17 -7.16
C VAL A 74 -4.81 9.56 -7.56
N GLN A 75 -4.14 10.27 -6.64
CA GLN A 75 -3.57 11.56 -6.98
C GLN A 75 -2.38 11.35 -7.92
N GLU A 76 -2.46 11.95 -9.10
CA GLU A 76 -1.31 12.06 -9.97
C GLU A 76 -0.44 13.20 -9.44
N ILE A 77 0.75 12.82 -8.99
CA ILE A 77 1.76 13.72 -8.48
C ILE A 77 2.85 13.79 -9.54
N SER A 78 3.26 15.00 -9.92
CA SER A 78 4.31 15.18 -10.93
C SER A 78 5.64 14.59 -10.45
N GLN A 79 6.50 14.21 -11.40
CA GLN A 79 7.80 13.64 -11.06
C GLN A 79 8.66 14.65 -10.27
N GLU A 80 8.59 15.92 -10.61
CA GLU A 80 9.32 17.00 -9.91
C GLU A 80 8.87 17.13 -8.45
N GLU A 81 7.56 17.01 -8.18
CA GLU A 81 7.03 17.03 -6.81
C GLU A 81 7.38 15.75 -6.04
N ILE A 82 7.57 14.63 -6.71
CA ILE A 82 8.08 13.40 -6.08
C ILE A 82 9.56 13.57 -5.73
N ASP A 83 10.36 14.08 -6.67
CA ASP A 83 11.80 14.22 -6.50
C ASP A 83 12.15 15.22 -5.40
N SER A 84 11.43 16.35 -5.33
CA SER A 84 11.60 17.35 -4.26
C SER A 84 11.30 16.83 -2.84
N ARG A 85 10.57 15.71 -2.72
CA ARG A 85 10.26 15.05 -1.43
C ARG A 85 11.00 13.73 -1.24
N THR A 86 11.89 13.37 -2.17
CA THR A 86 12.67 12.15 -2.12
C THR A 86 14.05 12.46 -1.55
N ILE A 87 14.45 11.70 -0.53
CA ILE A 87 15.77 11.83 0.10
C ILE A 87 16.56 10.58 -0.23
N TYR A 88 17.77 10.76 -0.75
CA TYR A 88 18.75 9.68 -0.91
C TYR A 88 19.54 9.51 0.38
N VAL A 89 19.72 8.26 0.80
CA VAL A 89 20.43 7.91 2.03
C VAL A 89 21.39 6.77 1.72
N GLU A 90 22.65 6.95 2.09
CA GLU A 90 23.72 5.96 1.94
C GLU A 90 24.33 5.60 3.30
N HIS A 91 25.25 4.63 3.30
CA HIS A 91 25.92 4.13 4.50
C HIS A 91 24.96 3.55 5.56
N LEU A 92 23.88 2.91 5.09
CA LEU A 92 22.95 2.22 5.96
C LEU A 92 23.58 0.93 6.54
N PRO A 93 23.32 0.60 7.82
CA PRO A 93 23.74 -0.66 8.40
C PRO A 93 23.23 -1.87 7.61
N VAL A 94 23.95 -2.99 7.63
CA VAL A 94 23.57 -4.22 6.88
C VAL A 94 22.20 -4.78 7.31
N HIS A 95 21.79 -4.53 8.55
CA HIS A 95 20.49 -4.92 9.08
C HIS A 95 19.36 -3.92 8.73
N ALA A 96 19.64 -2.90 7.92
CA ALA A 96 18.70 -1.82 7.62
C ALA A 96 17.43 -2.34 6.92
N ASN A 97 16.39 -2.29 7.74
CA ASN A 97 14.99 -2.55 7.51
C ASN A 97 14.12 -1.51 6.82
N HIS A 98 13.02 -1.88 6.17
CA HIS A 98 11.91 -0.92 5.99
C HIS A 98 11.38 -0.40 7.35
N THR A 99 11.29 -1.27 8.35
CA THR A 99 10.82 -0.91 9.70
C THR A 99 11.86 -0.05 10.42
N TRP A 100 13.12 -0.45 10.34
CA TRP A 100 14.23 0.31 10.92
C TRP A 100 14.34 1.72 10.31
N ILE A 101 14.34 1.86 8.98
CA ILE A 101 14.39 3.17 8.31
C ILE A 101 13.21 4.04 8.75
N ARG A 102 11.98 3.49 8.73
CA ARG A 102 10.81 4.23 9.19
C ARG A 102 10.94 4.72 10.63
N SER A 103 11.55 3.92 11.51
CA SER A 103 11.72 4.27 12.93
C SER A 103 12.68 5.43 13.16
N ILE A 104 13.70 5.58 12.29
CA ILE A 104 14.66 6.69 12.37
C ILE A 104 14.04 7.96 11.78
N PHE A 105 13.50 7.87 10.56
CA PHE A 105 13.05 9.04 9.81
C PHE A 105 11.66 9.55 10.23
N CYS A 106 10.87 8.79 10.99
CA CYS A 106 9.57 9.26 11.47
C CYS A 106 9.67 10.49 12.39
N GLN A 107 10.83 10.71 13.02
CA GLN A 107 11.11 11.88 13.86
C GLN A 107 11.19 13.17 13.04
N CYS A 108 11.54 13.08 11.77
CA CYS A 108 11.68 14.22 10.87
C CYS A 108 10.40 14.52 10.07
N GLY A 109 9.43 13.62 10.09
CA GLY A 109 8.18 13.77 9.37
C GLY A 109 7.56 12.44 8.95
N LYS A 110 6.41 12.53 8.28
CA LYS A 110 5.66 11.35 7.84
C LYS A 110 6.35 10.68 6.64
N VAL A 111 6.95 9.52 6.88
CA VAL A 111 7.54 8.69 5.81
C VAL A 111 6.46 7.95 5.03
N MET A 112 6.21 8.37 3.79
CA MET A 112 5.19 7.75 2.94
C MET A 112 5.70 6.48 2.24
N TYR A 113 6.89 6.53 1.66
CA TYR A 113 7.48 5.46 0.85
C TYR A 113 8.96 5.27 1.21
N VAL A 114 9.42 4.02 1.14
CA VAL A 114 10.84 3.66 1.29
C VAL A 114 11.17 2.70 0.16
N SER A 115 12.25 2.98 -0.56
CA SER A 115 12.87 2.08 -1.53
C SER A 115 14.19 1.61 -0.94
N LEU A 116 14.36 0.29 -0.83
CA LEU A 116 15.60 -0.35 -0.42
C LEU A 116 16.16 -1.15 -1.59
#